data_AF-A0A5J5WZK6-F1
#
_entry.id   AF-A0A5J5WZK6-F1
#
_cell.length_a   1.000
_cell.length_b   1.000
_cell.length_c   1.000
_cell.angle_alpha   90.00
_cell.angle_beta   90.00
_cell.angle_gamma   90.00
#
_symmetry.space_group_name_H-M   'P 1'
#
loop_
_entity.id
_entity.type
_entity.pdbx_description
1 polymer ?
#
loop_
_entity_poly.entity_id
_entity_poly.type
_entity_poly.pdbx_seq_one_letter_code
_entity_poly.pdbx_strand_id
1 'polypeptide(L)'
;MANRRFVIPLAFLGNCIFRELFKMSEEEFGLPSDGLITLLCDSVAMNYIVSLVKRGLAKDMERAVLNSVTTYCCKSNSCSNQLHAGQQSLVCGF
;
A
#
# COMPACT_ATOMS: atom_id res chain seq x y z
N MET A 1 17.29 9.87 -1.46
CA MET A 1 15.84 9.68 -1.21
C MET A 1 15.59 9.92 0.27
N ALA A 2 14.82 10.94 0.64
CA ALA A 2 14.64 11.30 2.04
C ALA A 2 13.70 10.29 2.72
N ASN A 3 14.21 9.55 3.71
CA ASN A 3 13.40 8.66 4.52
C ASN A 3 12.57 9.51 5.51
N ARG A 4 11.29 9.74 5.19
CA ARG A 4 10.38 10.51 6.04
C ARG A 4 9.62 9.56 6.96
N ARG A 5 9.80 9.73 8.26
CA ARG A 5 9.10 8.94 9.27
C ARG A 5 7.71 9.52 9.53
N PHE A 6 6.71 8.64 9.58
CA PHE A 6 5.34 8.97 9.92
C PHE A 6 4.95 8.25 11.20
N VAL A 7 4.28 8.96 12.11
CA VAL A 7 3.65 8.38 13.29
C VAL A 7 2.14 8.44 13.07
N ILE A 8 1.49 7.29 13.07
CA ILE A 8 0.04 7.17 12.93
C ILE A 8 -0.55 6.53 14.19
N PRO A 9 -1.78 6.89 14.59
CA PRO A 9 -2.46 6.22 15.70
C PRO A 9 -2.68 4.74 15.40
N LEU A 10 -2.58 3.87 16.41
CA LEU A 10 -2.82 2.43 16.26
C LEU A 10 -4.22 2.11 15.72
N ALA A 11 -5.21 2.97 15.95
CA ALA A 11 -6.56 2.84 15.39
C ALA A 11 -6.57 2.78 13.85
N PHE A 12 -5.52 3.31 13.19
CA PHE A 12 -5.42 3.34 11.73
C PHE A 12 -5.05 1.96 11.18
N LEU A 13 -4.47 1.07 11.99
CA LEU A 13 -4.13 -0.30 11.60
C LEU A 13 -5.37 -1.13 11.24
N GLY A 14 -6.54 -0.77 11.80
CA GLY A 14 -7.82 -1.40 11.45
C GLY A 14 -8.45 -0.89 10.16
N ASN A 15 -7.92 0.19 9.56
CA ASN A 15 -8.47 0.75 8.33
C ASN A 15 -8.05 -0.09 7.11
N CYS A 16 -9.00 -0.32 6.20
CA CYS A 16 -8.80 -1.09 4.97
C CYS A 16 -7.60 -0.61 4.14
N ILE A 17 -7.41 0.71 4.07
CA ILE A 17 -6.37 1.33 3.26
C ILE A 17 -4.99 1.03 3.84
N PHE A 18 -4.81 1.23 5.15
CA PHE A 18 -3.55 0.95 5.83
C PHE A 18 -3.20 -0.53 5.81
N ARG A 19 -4.19 -1.41 5.98
CA ARG A 19 -3.96 -2.85 5.94
C ARG A 19 -3.40 -3.32 4.59
N GLU A 20 -3.94 -2.79 3.49
CA GLU A 20 -3.44 -3.12 2.16
C GLU A 20 -2.05 -2.53 1.91
N LEU A 21 -1.79 -1.30 2.38
CA LEU A 21 -0.47 -0.68 2.29
C LEU A 21 0.61 -1.47 3.03
N PHE A 22 0.30 -2.00 4.22
CA PHE A 22 1.22 -2.84 4.97
C PHE A 22 1.43 -4.19 4.31
N LYS A 23 0.38 -4.78 3.72
CA LYS A 23 0.51 -6.01 2.96
C LYS A 23 1.45 -5.81 1.75
N MET A 24 1.29 -4.73 1.00
CA MET A 24 2.18 -4.40 -0.12
C MET A 24 3.63 -4.15 0.34
N SER A 25 3.79 -3.48 1.48
CA SER A 25 5.09 -3.27 2.11
C SER A 25 5.76 -4.60 2.48
N GLU A 26 5.03 -5.52 3.09
CA GLU A 26 5.53 -6.86 3.44
C GLU A 26 5.86 -7.69 2.20
N GLU A 27 5.04 -7.63 1.15
CA GLU A 27 5.28 -8.34 -0.12
C GLU A 27 6.56 -7.87 -0.83
N GLU A 28 6.87 -6.58 -0.79
CA GLU A 28 8.08 -6.03 -1.43
C GLU A 28 9.32 -6.08 -0.53
N PHE A 29 9.20 -5.67 0.73
CA PHE A 29 10.34 -5.48 1.63
C PHE A 29 10.51 -6.59 2.67
N GLY A 30 9.53 -7.50 2.79
CA GLY A 30 9.47 -8.47 3.87
C GLY A 30 9.11 -7.84 5.21
N LEU A 31 9.24 -8.64 6.28
CA LEU A 31 9.04 -8.17 7.64
C LEU A 31 10.25 -7.35 8.11
N PRO A 32 10.04 -6.14 8.67
CA PRO A 32 11.14 -5.32 9.14
C PRO A 32 11.78 -5.91 10.41
N SER A 33 13.12 -5.95 10.44
CA SER A 33 13.90 -6.41 11.60
C SER A 33 14.12 -5.30 12.65
N ASP A 34 14.04 -4.03 12.25
CA ASP A 34 14.24 -2.85 13.10
C ASP A 34 12.92 -2.28 13.66
N GLY A 35 11.79 -2.91 13.32
CA GLY A 35 10.45 -2.48 13.72
C GLY A 35 9.91 -1.28 12.93
N LEU A 36 10.65 -0.73 11.97
CA LEU A 36 10.18 0.35 11.10
C LEU A 36 9.62 -0.22 9.80
N ILE A 37 8.34 0.03 9.56
CA ILE A 37 7.68 -0.40 8.33
C ILE A 37 8.04 0.57 7.19
N THR A 38 8.58 0.04 6.09
CA THR A 38 8.91 0.82 4.89
C THR A 38 7.75 0.76 3.90
N LEU A 39 7.14 1.90 3.59
CA LEU A 39 6.01 1.97 2.64
C LEU A 39 6.48 2.36 1.23
N LEU A 40 5.77 1.83 0.23
CA LEU A 40 5.98 2.14 -1.20
C LEU A 40 5.48 3.54 -1.60
N CYS A 41 4.77 4.24 -0.72
CA CYS A 41 4.15 5.51 -1.02
C CYS A 41 5.06 6.68 -0.58
N ASP A 42 5.11 7.72 -1.40
CA ASP A 42 5.85 8.93 -1.06
C ASP A 42 5.19 9.73 0.08
N SER A 43 5.87 10.78 0.53
CA SER A 43 5.35 11.58 1.64
C SER A 43 4.07 12.34 1.31
N VAL A 44 3.80 12.64 0.04
CA VAL A 44 2.61 13.40 -0.36
C VAL A 44 1.39 12.48 -0.31
N ALA A 45 1.49 11.29 -0.91
CA ALA A 45 0.48 10.25 -0.84
C ALA A 45 0.17 9.88 0.61
N MET A 46 1.19 9.69 1.45
CA MET A 46 0.98 9.34 2.86
C MET A 46 0.22 10.42 3.63
N ASN A 47 0.54 11.71 3.43
CA ASN A 47 -0.20 12.81 4.05
C ASN A 47 -1.67 12.86 3.59
N TYR A 48 -1.92 12.60 2.31
CA TYR A 48 -3.27 12.55 1.76
C TYR A 48 -4.08 11.41 2.37
N ILE A 49 -3.51 10.20 2.43
CA ILE A 49 -4.15 9.01 3.01
C ILE A 49 -4.49 9.24 4.49
N VAL A 50 -3.54 9.74 5.27
CA VAL A 50 -3.77 10.06 6.69
C VAL A 50 -4.91 11.07 6.85
N SER A 51 -4.95 12.09 6.01
CA SER A 51 -6.00 13.12 6.04
C SER A 51 -7.37 12.55 5.70
N LEU A 52 -7.45 11.66 4.71
CA LEU A 52 -8.70 10.99 4.34
C LEU A 52 -9.22 10.08 5.45
N VAL A 53 -8.35 9.25 6.02
CA VAL A 53 -8.72 8.34 7.12
C VAL A 53 -9.14 9.13 8.36
N LYS A 54 -8.45 10.22 8.67
CA LYS A 54 -8.85 11.15 9.76
C LYS A 54 -10.25 11.73 9.56
N ARG A 55 -10.63 12.05 8.32
CA ARG A 55 -11.94 12.66 8.01
C ARG A 55 -13.09 11.66 8.10
N GLY A 56 -12.80 10.36 8.09
CA GLY A 56 -13.79 9.30 8.02
C GLY A 56 -14.35 9.19 6.61
N LEU A 57 -14.09 8.06 5.95
CA LEU A 57 -14.66 7.75 4.65
C LEU A 57 -15.80 6.74 4.82
N ALA A 58 -16.81 6.85 3.96
CA ALA A 58 -17.75 5.77 3.76
C ALA A 58 -17.02 4.57 3.15
N LYS A 59 -17.43 3.34 3.50
CA LYS A 59 -16.72 2.11 3.11
C LYS A 59 -16.55 1.96 1.59
N ASP A 60 -17.52 2.44 0.82
CA ASP A 60 -17.49 2.48 -0.65
C ASP A 60 -16.43 3.44 -1.19
N MET A 61 -16.23 4.59 -0.54
CA MET A 61 -15.17 5.55 -0.89
C MET A 61 -13.78 5.04 -0.51
N GLU A 62 -13.66 4.30 0.60
CA GLU A 62 -12.38 3.68 1.00
C GLU A 62 -11.81 2.77 -0.10
N ARG A 63 -12.68 2.02 -0.78
CA ARG A 63 -12.28 1.14 -1.90
C ARG A 63 -11.78 1.93 -3.11
N ALA A 64 -12.47 3.01 -3.47
CA ALA A 64 -12.06 3.86 -4.58
C ALA A 64 -10.69 4.53 -4.30
N VAL A 65 -10.51 5.05 -3.09
CA VAL A 65 -9.23 5.62 -2.64
C VAL A 65 -8.14 4.55 -2.65
N LEU A 66 -8.42 3.37 -2.11
CA LEU A 66 -7.46 2.28 -2.09
C LEU A 66 -6.98 1.96 -3.50
N ASN A 67 -7.88 1.76 -4.47
CA ASN A 67 -7.51 1.47 -5.85
C ASN A 67 -6.63 2.57 -6.47
N SER A 68 -6.89 3.83 -6.15
CA SER A 68 -6.09 4.95 -6.62
C SER A 68 -4.68 4.95 -6.01
N VAL A 69 -4.59 4.73 -4.70
CA VAL A 69 -3.34 4.69 -3.93
C VAL A 69 -2.50 3.50 -4.36
N THR A 70 -3.08 2.30 -4.48
CA THR A 70 -2.37 1.12 -4.94
C THR A 70 -1.86 1.33 -6.35
N THR A 71 -2.69 1.82 -7.26
CA THR A 71 -2.25 2.19 -8.62
C THR A 71 -1.11 3.19 -8.60
N TYR A 72 -1.14 4.18 -7.71
CA TYR A 72 -0.08 5.19 -7.59
C TYR A 72 1.23 4.61 -7.03
N CYS A 73 1.17 3.85 -5.94
CA CYS A 73 2.37 3.30 -5.29
C CYS A 73 2.96 2.11 -6.07
N CYS A 74 2.14 1.39 -6.84
CA CYS A 74 2.56 0.30 -7.73
C CYS A 74 3.06 0.75 -9.13
N LYS A 75 2.83 2.02 -9.51
CA LYS A 75 3.36 2.57 -10.78
C LYS A 75 4.88 2.75 -10.77
N SER A 76 5.51 2.64 -9.60
CA SER A 76 6.97 2.71 -9.46
C SER A 76 7.70 1.37 -9.65
N ASN A 77 7.01 0.23 -9.77
CA ASN A 77 7.54 -1.03 -10.31
C ASN A 77 6.41 -2.07 -10.50
N SER A 78 5.76 -2.07 -11.67
CA SER A 78 4.94 -3.16 -12.22
C SER A 78 4.07 -4.02 -11.25
N CYS A 79 2.98 -3.50 -10.67
CA CYS A 79 1.94 -4.41 -10.16
C CYS A 79 0.85 -4.64 -11.21
N SER A 80 1.02 -5.72 -11.97
CA SER A 80 -0.07 -6.31 -12.75
C SER A 80 -1.02 -7.01 -11.79
N ASN A 81 -2.16 -6.37 -11.48
CA ASN A 81 -3.35 -7.12 -11.08
C ASN A 81 -4.13 -7.46 -12.36
N GLN A 82 -3.63 -8.37 -13.20
CA GLN A 82 -4.52 -9.12 -14.07
C GLN A 82 -4.81 -10.46 -13.40
N LEU A 83 -5.81 -10.46 -12.51
CA LEU A 83 -6.64 -11.66 -12.34
C LEU A 83 -7.56 -11.75 -13.57
N HIS A 84 -6.96 -11.93 -14.75
CA HIS A 84 -7.68 -12.46 -15.90
C HIS A 84 -7.58 -13.96 -15.78
N ALA A 85 -8.72 -14.61 -15.55
CA ALA A 85 -8.84 -16.04 -15.74
C ALA A 85 -8.35 -16.38 -17.16
N GLY A 86 -7.27 -17.15 -17.25
CA GLY A 86 -6.78 -17.72 -18.50
C GLY A 86 -5.42 -17.20 -18.95
N GLN A 87 -4.51 -18.17 -19.05
CA GLN A 87 -3.25 -18.19 -19.80
C GLN A 87 -1.95 -18.05 -18.99
N GLN A 88 -1.11 -19.04 -19.28
CA GLN A 88 0.12 -19.45 -18.63
C GLN A 88 1.25 -18.45 -18.89
N SER A 89 2.17 -18.31 -17.95
CA SER A 89 3.55 -17.95 -18.29
C SER A 89 4.54 -18.58 -17.32
N LEU A 90 5.66 -19.01 -17.89
CA LEU A 90 6.67 -19.92 -17.34
C LEU A 90 7.49 -19.29 -16.21
N VAL A 91 7.94 -20.13 -15.27
CA VAL A 91 9.06 -19.80 -14.37
C VAL A 91 10.24 -20.75 -14.67
N CYS A 92 11.38 -20.15 -14.98
CA CYS A 92 12.74 -20.65 -14.77
C CYS A 92 13.43 -19.57 -13.91
N GLY A 93 14.27 -19.82 -12.92
CA GLY A 93 14.86 -21.03 -12.35
C GLY A 93 15.86 -20.62 -11.25
N PHE A 94 16.49 -21.61 -10.62
CA PHE A 94 17.92 -21.70 -10.32
C PHE A 94 18.29 -23.18 -10.40
#